data_AF-A0A1H4YBM0-F1
#
_entry.id   AF-A0A1H4YBM0-F1
#
_cell.length_a   1.000
_cell.length_b   1.000
_cell.length_c   1.000
_cell.angle_alpha   90.00
_cell.angle_beta   90.00
_cell.angle_gamma   90.00
#
_symmetry.space_group_name_H-M   'P 1'
#
loop_
_entity.id
_entity.type
_entity.pdbx_description
1 polymer ?
#
loop_
_entity_poly.entity_id
_entity_poly.type
_entity_poly.pdbx_seq_one_letter_code
_entity_poly.pdbx_strand_id
1 'polypeptide(L)' 'MQLHEAVELKEAYSVSNANTAIQEGWKLLAVAPGANGVTYVLGKPKEVAQMLHNSPRHDAPRR' A
#
# COMPACT_ATOMS: atom_id res chain seq x y z
N MET A 1 -5.61 -1.91 7.46
CA MET A 1 -6.06 -2.15 6.08
C MET A 1 -6.61 -3.55 5.99
N GLN A 2 -7.93 -3.61 6.03
CA GLN A 2 -8.76 -4.73 5.65
C GLN A 2 -9.24 -4.54 4.20
N LEU A 3 -9.76 -5.61 3.59
CA LEU A 3 -10.12 -5.65 2.17
C LEU A 3 -11.13 -4.57 1.75
N HIS A 4 -12.04 -4.16 2.63
CA HIS A 4 -13.03 -3.11 2.36
C HIS A 4 -12.43 -1.68 2.31
N GLU A 5 -11.18 -1.50 2.74
CA GLU A 5 -10.47 -0.22 2.72
C GLU A 5 -9.62 -0.04 1.45
N ALA A 6 -9.51 -1.07 0.60
CA ALA A 6 -8.78 -1.02 -0.66
C ALA A 6 -9.66 -0.47 -1.78
N VAL A 7 -9.14 0.48 -2.54
CA VAL A 7 -9.84 1.08 -3.69
C VAL A 7 -9.58 0.29 -4.96
N GLU A 8 -8.39 -0.30 -5.06
CA GLU A 8 -8.00 -1.17 -6.15
C GLU A 8 -7.41 -2.46 -5.57
N LEU A 9 -7.68 -3.56 -6.24
CA LEU A 9 -7.13 -4.87 -5.94
C LEU A 9 -6.26 -5.35 -7.11
N LYS A 10 -5.12 -5.95 -6.79
CA LYS A 10 -4.20 -6.55 -7.74
C LYS A 10 -3.80 -7.94 -7.25
N GLU A 11 -3.90 -8.91 -8.13
CA GLU A 11 -3.44 -10.27 -7.87
C GLU A 11 -2.01 -10.44 -8.41
N ALA A 12 -1.15 -11.05 -7.60
CA ALA A 12 0.18 -11.46 -8.01
C ALA A 12 0.36 -12.96 -7.80
N TYR A 13 0.97 -13.63 -8.77
CA TYR A 13 1.16 -15.09 -8.79
C TYR A 13 2.58 -15.53 -8.40
N SER A 14 3.38 -14.60 -7.90
CA SER A 14 4.77 -14.84 -7.50
C SER A 14 5.20 -13.83 -6.45
N VAL A 15 6.08 -14.26 -5.55
CA VAL A 15 6.66 -13.41 -4.50
C VAL A 15 7.32 -12.16 -5.09
N SER A 16 8.05 -12.30 -6.21
CA SER A 16 8.71 -11.18 -6.88
C SER A 16 7.73 -10.10 -7.32
N ASN A 17 6.62 -10.49 -7.96
CA ASN A 17 5.60 -9.55 -8.43
C ASN A 17 4.85 -8.88 -7.27
N ALA A 18 4.61 -9.63 -6.18
CA ALA A 18 4.03 -9.07 -4.96
C ALA A 18 4.96 -8.03 -4.33
N ASN A 19 6.27 -8.32 -4.26
CA ASN A 19 7.26 -7.39 -3.72
C ASN A 19 7.39 -6.12 -4.57
N THR A 20 7.38 -6.23 -5.90
CA THR A 20 7.36 -5.05 -6.78
C THR A 20 6.12 -4.19 -6.53
N ALA A 21 4.94 -4.80 -6.43
CA ALA A 21 3.72 -4.06 -6.11
C ALA A 21 3.81 -3.38 -4.72
N ILE A 22 4.40 -4.04 -3.73
CA ILE A 22 4.62 -3.42 -2.40
C ILE A 22 5.52 -2.18 -2.51
N GLN A 23 6.58 -2.23 -3.32
CA GLN A 23 7.46 -1.08 -3.57
C GLN A 23 6.75 0.07 -4.30
N GLU A 24 5.76 -0.25 -5.14
CA GLU A 24 4.88 0.72 -5.80
C GLU A 24 3.81 1.32 -4.85
N GLY A 25 3.83 0.97 -3.57
CA GLY A 25 2.90 1.48 -2.56
C GLY A 25 1.64 0.64 -2.38
N TRP A 26 1.58 -0.56 -2.96
CA TRP A 26 0.50 -1.50 -2.66
C TRP A 26 0.72 -2.20 -1.32
N LYS A 27 -0.35 -2.67 -0.68
CA LYS A 27 -0.27 -3.40 0.57
C LYS A 27 -0.80 -4.81 0.41
N LEU A 28 -0.05 -5.81 0.91
CA LEU A 28 -0.52 -7.19 0.92
C LEU A 28 -1.72 -7.32 1.87
N LEU A 29 -2.83 -7.84 1.36
CA LEU A 29 -4.08 -8.02 2.10
C LEU A 29 -4.33 -9.48 2.46
N ALA A 30 -4.09 -10.38 1.51
CA ALA A 30 -4.32 -11.80 1.71
C ALA A 30 -3.36 -12.63 0.87
N VAL A 31 -3.13 -13.86 1.33
CA VAL A 31 -2.43 -14.90 0.60
C VAL A 31 -3.38 -16.09 0.54
N ALA A 32 -3.79 -16.47 -0.66
CA ALA A 32 -4.76 -17.53 -0.87
C ALA A 32 -4.16 -18.65 -1.74
N PRO A 33 -4.54 -19.92 -1.49
CA PRO A 33 -4.24 -20.99 -2.43
C PRO A 33 -5.02 -20.74 -3.73
N GLY A 34 -4.31 -20.71 -4.85
CA GLY A 34 -4.85 -20.57 -6.20
C GLY A 34 -4.61 -21.83 -7.04
N ALA A 35 -5.23 -21.90 -8.21
CA ALA A 35 -5.16 -23.06 -9.10
C ALA A 35 -3.72 -23.49 -9.47
N ASN A 36 -2.78 -22.54 -9.51
CA ASN A 36 -1.38 -22.77 -9.88
C ASN A 36 -0.40 -22.52 -8.71
N GLY A 37 -0.87 -22.58 -7.46
CA GLY A 37 -0.03 -22.39 -6.27
C GLY A 37 -0.56 -21.31 -5.32
N VAL A 38 0.20 -20.25 -5.10
CA VAL A 38 -0.16 -19.18 -4.15
C VAL A 38 -0.49 -17.90 -4.91
N THR A 39 -1.67 -17.34 -4.63
CA THR A 39 -2.10 -16.02 -5.10
C THR A 39 -1.95 -15.00 -3.98
N TYR A 40 -1.23 -13.92 -4.25
CA TYR A 40 -1.07 -12.77 -3.37
C TYR A 40 -2.08 -11.70 -3.77
N VAL A 41 -2.97 -11.33 -2.87
CA VAL A 41 -3.95 -10.27 -3.08
C VAL A 41 -3.42 -8.99 -2.46
N LEU A 42 -3.12 -8.00 -3.28
CA LEU A 42 -2.66 -6.68 -2.88
C LEU A 42 -3.78 -5.66 -3.03
N GLY A 43 -3.86 -4.72 -2.10
CA GLY A 43 -4.77 -3.59 -2.15
C GLY A 43 -4.02 -2.27 -2.17
N LYS A 44 -4.45 -1.36 -3.04
CA LYS A 44 -4.01 0.03 -3.00
C LYS A 44 -4.98 0.83 -2.12
N PRO A 45 -4.53 1.43 -1.00
CA PRO A 45 -5.39 2.34 -0.27
C PRO A 45 -5.80 3.51 -1.17
N LYS A 46 -6.97 4.07 -0.94
CA LYS A 46 -7.24 5.44 -1.39
C LYS A 46 -6.12 6.27 -0.79
N GLU A 47 -5.36 7.01 -1.60
CA GLU A 47 -4.43 7.99 -1.08
C GLU A 47 -5.22 8.99 -0.23
N VAL A 48 -5.34 8.72 1.07
CA VAL A 48 -5.57 9.78 2.03
C VAL A 48 -4.24 10.49 2.04
N ALA A 49 -4.14 11.51 1.20
CA ALA A 49 -2.97 12.36 1.05
C ALA A 49 -2.34 12.60 2.43
N GLN A 50 -1.27 11.85 2.74
CA GLN A 50 -0.46 12.08 3.93
C GLN A 50 0.45 13.31 3.74
N MET A 51 0.05 14.24 2.86
CA MET A 51 0.69 15.52 2.63
C MET A 51 0.35 16.57 3.70
N LEU A 52 -0.52 16.26 4.68
CA LEU A 52 -0.96 17.25 5.69
C LEU A 52 -0.21 17.25 7.03
N HIS A 53 0.85 16.45 7.24
CA HIS A 53 1.47 16.35 8.57
C HIS A 53 2.97 16.60 8.67
N ASN A 54 3.63 17.18 7.66
CA ASN A 54 4.99 17.68 7.89
C ASN A 54 5.23 19.03 7.22
N SER A 55 4.54 20.05 7.69
CA SER A 55 5.10 21.40 7.68
C SER A 55 5.93 21.55 8.96
N PRO A 56 7.28 21.59 8.89
CA PRO A 56 8.03 22.21 9.97
C PRO A 56 7.51 23.64 10.06
N ARG A 57 6.87 24.01 11.17
CA ARG A 57 6.53 25.40 11.44
C ARG A 57 7.81 26.20 11.28
N HIS A 58 7.80 27.12 10.32
CA HIS A 58 8.82 28.12 10.12
C HIS A 58 8.77 29.07 11.33
N ASP A 59 9.34 28.66 12.46
CA ASP A 59 9.51 29.52 13.63
C ASP A 59 11.00 29.79 13.84
N ALA A 60 11.44 30.87 13.21
CA ALA A 60 12.61 31.63 13.57
C ALA A 60 12.29 33.09 13.22
N PRO A 61 12.79 34.12 13.93
CA PRO A 61 13.30 34.21 15.29
C PRO A 61 12.48 35.24 16.12
N ARG A 62 12.50 35.16 17.45
CA ARG A 62 12.13 36.33 18.29
C ARG A 62 13.36 36.81 19.06
N ARG A 63 13.79 38.01 18.63
CA ARG A 63 14.60 39.05 19.29
C ARG A 63 15.45 38.67 20.49
#